data_AF-A0A2T1NAE5-F1
#
_entry.id   AF-A0A2T1NAE5-F1
#
_cell.length_a   1.000
_cell.length_b   1.000
_cell.length_c   1.000
_cell.angle_alpha   90.00
_cell.angle_beta   90.00
_cell.angle_gamma   90.00
#
_symmetry.space_group_name_H-M   'P 1'
#
loop_
_entity.id
_entity.type
_entity.pdbx_description
1 polymer ?
#
loop_
_entity_poly.entity_id
_entity_poly.type
_entity_poly.pdbx_seq_one_letter_code
_entity_poly.pdbx_strand_id
1 'polypeptide(L)'
;MTLTYKGSEALQLINQTYKEDALEKLHTASFKIIAIADQHQLCIHNAFESIIKTNPTKHDAILLLAALHRMENSKELESLYKIKYYEHQQKQIGNQLFFLERNESITGKQELRGIYQQQQQHIQQKINQLLNAFSIAEPAIINSRLNRR
;
A
#
# COMPACT_ATOMS: atom_id res chain seq x y z
N MET A 1 -13.50 -11.87 14.79
CA MET A 1 -14.00 -10.69 15.54
C MET A 1 -15.15 -10.03 14.78
N THR A 2 -16.25 -9.63 15.44
CA THR A 2 -17.36 -8.90 14.78
C THR A 2 -17.14 -7.40 14.96
N LEU A 3 -16.96 -6.67 13.85
CA LEU A 3 -16.88 -5.21 13.87
C LEU A 3 -18.28 -4.63 13.97
N THR A 4 -18.56 -3.85 15.01
CA THR A 4 -19.85 -3.20 15.24
C THR A 4 -19.97 -1.84 14.56
N TYR A 5 -18.91 -1.38 13.89
CA TYR A 5 -18.82 -0.04 13.30
C TYR A 5 -19.01 -0.10 11.78
N LYS A 6 -19.63 0.94 11.22
CA LYS A 6 -19.61 1.22 9.77
C LYS A 6 -18.28 1.85 9.38
N GLY A 7 -17.92 1.73 8.09
CA GLY A 7 -16.69 2.32 7.55
C GLY A 7 -16.56 3.84 7.77
N SER A 8 -17.67 4.58 7.65
CA SER A 8 -17.72 6.02 7.91
C SER A 8 -17.50 6.37 9.39
N GLU A 9 -18.04 5.57 10.30
CA GLU A 9 -17.88 5.75 11.75
C GLU A 9 -16.44 5.44 12.17
N ALA A 10 -15.86 4.37 11.60
CA ALA A 10 -14.45 4.05 11.77
C ALA A 10 -13.55 5.21 11.31
N LEU A 11 -13.83 5.82 10.17
CA LEU A 11 -13.07 6.96 9.66
C LEU A 11 -13.17 8.18 10.58
N GLN A 12 -14.37 8.49 11.09
CA GLN A 12 -14.56 9.56 12.07
C GLN A 12 -13.76 9.31 13.35
N LEU A 13 -13.79 8.08 13.88
CA LEU A 13 -13.06 7.73 15.09
C LEU A 13 -11.54 7.88 14.90
N ILE A 14 -11.00 7.42 13.77
CA ILE A 14 -9.58 7.57 13.44
C ILE A 14 -9.19 9.04 13.32
N ASN A 15 -9.99 9.86 12.64
CA ASN A 15 -9.73 11.30 12.51
C ASN A 15 -9.75 12.01 13.87
N GLN A 16 -10.66 11.64 14.78
CA GLN A 16 -10.70 12.19 16.13
C GLN A 16 -9.53 11.73 17.00
N THR A 17 -9.14 10.46 16.88
CA THR A 17 -8.10 9.83 17.70
C THR A 17 -6.72 10.34 17.32
N TYR A 18 -6.42 10.40 16.03
CA TYR A 18 -5.08 10.71 15.51
C TYR A 18 -4.93 12.14 15.00
N LYS A 19 -6.02 12.89 14.81
CA LYS A 19 -6.03 14.28 14.35
C LYS A 19 -5.18 14.44 13.09
N GLU A 20 -4.05 15.14 13.19
CA GLU A 20 -3.14 15.43 12.09
C GLU A 20 -2.47 14.16 11.52
N ASP A 21 -2.27 13.13 12.35
CA ASP A 21 -1.62 11.88 11.96
C ASP A 21 -2.60 10.87 11.33
N ALA A 22 -3.90 11.18 11.30
CA ALA A 22 -4.93 10.24 10.85
C ALA A 22 -4.69 9.74 9.43
N LEU A 23 -4.25 10.64 8.52
CA LEU A 23 -3.93 10.28 7.14
C LEU A 23 -2.77 9.29 7.08
N GLU A 24 -1.70 9.51 7.83
CA GLU A 24 -0.53 8.61 7.86
C GLU A 24 -0.92 7.21 8.36
N LYS A 25 -1.72 7.14 9.42
CA LYS A 25 -2.22 5.85 9.95
C LYS A 25 -3.08 5.13 8.93
N LEU A 26 -3.96 5.85 8.22
CA LEU A 26 -4.80 5.29 7.16
C LEU A 26 -3.97 4.82 5.96
N HIS A 27 -2.90 5.54 5.59
CA HIS A 27 -1.99 5.14 4.52
C HIS A 27 -1.30 3.82 4.87
N THR A 28 -0.77 3.74 6.09
CA THR A 28 -0.11 2.53 6.61
C THR A 28 -1.06 1.33 6.62
N ALA A 29 -2.30 1.53 7.06
CA ALA A 29 -3.32 0.48 7.04
C ALA A 29 -3.74 0.07 5.62
N SER A 30 -3.84 1.03 4.69
CA SER A 30 -4.11 0.75 3.27
C SER A 30 -3.02 -0.11 2.66
N PHE A 31 -1.74 0.17 2.97
CA PHE A 31 -0.60 -0.65 2.52
C PHE A 31 -0.64 -2.06 3.07
N LYS A 32 -1.05 -2.26 4.33
CA LYS A 32 -1.23 -3.61 4.90
C LYS A 32 -2.26 -4.41 4.10
N ILE A 33 -3.41 -3.82 3.77
CA ILE A 33 -4.45 -4.47 2.98
C ILE A 33 -3.95 -4.80 1.57
N ILE A 34 -3.28 -3.85 0.91
CA ILE A 34 -2.72 -4.05 -0.44
C ILE A 34 -1.66 -5.14 -0.46
N ALA A 35 -0.80 -5.22 0.56
CA ALA A 35 0.24 -6.24 0.65
C ALA A 35 -0.37 -7.65 0.67
N ILE A 36 -1.39 -7.87 1.50
CA ILE A 36 -2.11 -9.15 1.58
C ILE A 36 -2.87 -9.44 0.28
N ALA A 37 -3.48 -8.41 -0.32
CA ALA A 37 -4.16 -8.54 -1.61
C ALA A 37 -3.20 -8.99 -2.72
N ASP A 38 -2.00 -8.39 -2.81
CA ASP A 38 -1.00 -8.73 -3.82
C ASP A 38 -0.41 -10.13 -3.58
N GLN A 39 -0.06 -10.45 -2.32
CA GLN A 39 0.53 -11.73 -1.94
C GLN A 39 -0.39 -12.92 -2.24
N HIS A 40 -1.69 -12.76 -2.02
CA HIS A 40 -2.68 -13.83 -2.18
C HIS A 40 -3.55 -13.69 -3.43
N GLN A 41 -3.27 -12.71 -4.29
CA GLN A 41 -4.05 -12.41 -5.50
C GLN A 41 -5.55 -12.21 -5.19
N LEU A 42 -5.86 -11.49 -4.11
CA LEU A 42 -7.21 -11.21 -3.63
C LEU A 42 -7.63 -9.79 -4.00
N CYS A 43 -8.95 -9.53 -4.04
CA CYS A 43 -9.45 -8.16 -3.98
C CYS A 43 -9.21 -7.56 -2.58
N ILE A 44 -9.19 -6.23 -2.47
CA ILE A 44 -8.90 -5.53 -1.21
C ILE A 44 -9.88 -5.89 -0.07
N HIS A 45 -11.13 -6.19 -0.40
CA HIS A 45 -12.15 -6.62 0.56
C HIS A 45 -11.79 -7.98 1.16
N ASN A 46 -11.49 -8.97 0.31
CA ASN A 46 -11.12 -10.30 0.76
C ASN A 46 -9.79 -10.31 1.53
N ALA A 47 -8.84 -9.46 1.14
CA ALA A 47 -7.60 -9.26 1.88
C ALA A 47 -7.86 -8.69 3.28
N PHE A 48 -8.75 -7.70 3.40
CA PHE A 48 -9.20 -7.20 4.70
C PHE A 48 -9.84 -8.32 5.55
N GLU A 49 -10.76 -9.11 4.98
CA GLU A 49 -11.38 -10.22 5.71
C GLU A 49 -10.36 -11.24 6.20
N SER A 50 -9.35 -11.54 5.37
CA SER A 50 -8.24 -12.44 5.75
C SER A 50 -7.48 -11.89 6.97
N ILE A 51 -7.22 -10.58 7.01
CA ILE A 51 -6.56 -9.93 8.15
C ILE A 51 -7.45 -9.97 9.39
N ILE A 52 -8.75 -9.69 9.26
CA ILE A 52 -9.66 -9.70 10.41
C ILE A 52 -9.80 -11.10 11.02
N LYS A 53 -9.68 -12.16 10.21
CA LYS A 53 -9.67 -13.56 10.69
C LYS A 53 -8.47 -13.88 11.59
N THR A 54 -7.36 -13.15 11.49
CA THR A 54 -6.22 -13.32 12.41
C THR A 54 -6.44 -12.67 13.78
N ASN A 55 -7.66 -12.16 14.05
CA ASN A 55 -8.05 -11.48 15.29
C ASN A 55 -7.08 -10.36 15.70
N PRO A 56 -6.90 -9.32 14.86
CA PRO A 56 -6.11 -8.15 15.22
C PRO A 56 -6.75 -7.41 16.40
N THR A 57 -6.01 -6.47 17.00
CA THR A 57 -6.57 -5.63 18.07
C THR A 57 -7.80 -4.87 17.59
N LYS A 58 -8.73 -4.56 18.50
CA LYS A 58 -9.93 -3.77 18.17
C LYS A 58 -9.56 -2.45 17.48
N HIS A 59 -8.47 -1.83 17.94
CA HIS A 59 -7.94 -0.61 17.35
C HIS A 59 -7.49 -0.81 15.90
N ASP A 60 -6.65 -1.81 15.64
CA ASP A 60 -6.15 -2.10 14.29
C ASP A 60 -7.29 -2.45 13.33
N ALA A 61 -8.27 -3.21 13.80
CA ALA A 61 -9.42 -3.57 12.98
C ALA A 61 -10.26 -2.36 12.56
N ILE A 62 -10.45 -1.38 13.47
CA ILE A 62 -11.13 -0.12 13.13
C ILE A 62 -10.30 0.68 12.13
N LEU A 63 -8.99 0.75 12.31
CA LEU A 63 -8.10 1.45 11.38
C LEU A 63 -8.12 0.80 9.99
N LEU A 64 -8.09 -0.53 9.93
CA LEU A 64 -8.19 -1.30 8.69
C LEU A 64 -9.57 -1.12 8.02
N LEU A 65 -10.65 -1.07 8.80
CA LEU A 65 -11.99 -0.82 8.28
C LEU A 65 -12.12 0.58 7.68
N ALA A 66 -11.56 1.59 8.34
CA ALA A 66 -11.52 2.96 7.82
C ALA A 66 -10.70 3.06 6.53
N ALA A 67 -9.56 2.37 6.47
CA ALA A 67 -8.72 2.30 5.26
C ALA A 67 -9.44 1.60 4.10
N LEU A 68 -10.08 0.45 4.35
CA LEU A 68 -10.88 -0.27 3.36
C LEU A 68 -11.98 0.63 2.80
N HIS A 69 -12.75 1.28 3.69
CA HIS A 69 -13.85 2.16 3.29
C HIS A 69 -13.40 3.28 2.35
N ARG A 70 -12.22 3.89 2.60
CA ARG A 70 -11.66 4.92 1.71
C ARG A 70 -11.35 4.37 0.33
N MET A 71 -10.74 3.19 0.25
CA MET A 71 -10.39 2.56 -1.02
C MET A 71 -11.62 2.09 -1.80
N GLU A 72 -12.62 1.51 -1.14
CA GLU A 72 -13.84 1.03 -1.79
C GLU A 72 -14.72 2.17 -2.35
N ASN A 73 -14.71 3.34 -1.69
CA ASN A 73 -15.48 4.49 -2.16
C ASN A 73 -14.86 5.21 -3.38
N SER A 74 -13.59 4.96 -3.70
CA SER A 74 -12.93 5.55 -4.88
C SER A 74 -11.90 4.60 -5.45
N LYS A 75 -12.23 4.03 -6.62
CA LYS A 75 -11.30 3.24 -7.43
C LYS A 75 -10.02 4.00 -7.74
N GLU A 76 -10.14 5.32 -7.88
CA GLU A 76 -9.01 6.18 -8.12
C GLU A 76 -8.03 6.17 -6.94
N LEU A 77 -8.57 6.34 -5.74
CA LEU A 77 -7.81 6.34 -4.50
C LEU A 77 -7.21 4.95 -4.23
N GLU A 78 -7.95 3.87 -4.50
CA GLU A 78 -7.44 2.51 -4.41
C GLU A 78 -6.19 2.31 -5.29
N SER A 79 -6.27 2.67 -6.57
CA SER A 79 -5.16 2.44 -7.50
C SER A 79 -3.96 3.32 -7.17
N LEU A 80 -4.20 4.55 -6.70
CA LEU A 80 -3.16 5.43 -6.20
C LEU A 80 -2.42 4.82 -5.00
N TYR A 81 -3.13 4.24 -4.04
CA TYR A 81 -2.46 3.55 -2.93
C TYR A 81 -1.67 2.33 -3.40
N LYS A 82 -2.16 1.57 -4.39
CA LYS A 82 -1.40 0.47 -4.99
C LYS A 82 -0.11 0.99 -5.65
N ILE A 83 -0.18 2.08 -6.40
CA ILE A 83 1.01 2.72 -6.99
C ILE A 83 1.99 3.13 -5.88
N LYS A 84 1.52 3.83 -4.84
CA LYS A 84 2.38 4.25 -3.72
C LYS A 84 2.99 3.08 -2.95
N TYR A 85 2.26 1.98 -2.81
CA TYR A 85 2.77 0.75 -2.23
C TYR A 85 3.91 0.17 -3.09
N TYR A 86 3.74 0.09 -4.41
CA TYR A 86 4.76 -0.41 -5.32
C TYR A 86 5.97 0.52 -5.43
N GLU A 87 5.78 1.85 -5.43
CA GLU A 87 6.88 2.83 -5.34
C GLU A 87 7.71 2.62 -4.06
N HIS A 88 7.04 2.35 -2.93
CA HIS A 88 7.71 2.04 -1.68
C HIS A 88 8.52 0.75 -1.76
N GLN A 89 7.97 -0.32 -2.33
CA GLN A 89 8.70 -1.58 -2.56
C GLN A 89 9.91 -1.38 -3.47
N GLN A 90 9.75 -0.62 -4.57
CA GLN A 90 10.84 -0.30 -5.49
C GLN A 90 11.98 0.42 -4.78
N LYS A 91 11.67 1.39 -3.91
CA LYS A 91 12.67 2.09 -3.09
C LYS A 91 13.38 1.15 -2.11
N GLN A 92 12.64 0.24 -1.47
CA GLN A 92 13.24 -0.75 -0.55
C GLN A 92 14.23 -1.67 -1.27
N ILE A 93 13.86 -2.17 -2.46
CA ILE A 93 14.75 -2.99 -3.30
C ILE A 93 15.97 -2.19 -3.75
N GLY A 94 15.80 -0.92 -4.14
CA GLY A 94 16.92 -0.04 -4.47
C GLY A 94 17.90 0.12 -3.31
N ASN A 95 17.40 0.31 -2.10
CA ASN A 95 18.23 0.40 -0.89
C ASN A 95 18.95 -0.92 -0.57
N GLN A 96 18.29 -2.07 -0.74
CA GLN A 96 18.87 -3.39 -0.57
C GLN A 96 19.99 -3.64 -1.58
N LEU A 97 19.78 -3.29 -2.85
CA LEU A 97 20.78 -3.39 -3.90
C LEU A 97 22.00 -2.49 -3.60
N PHE A 98 21.76 -1.25 -3.20
CA PHE A 98 22.84 -0.33 -2.81
C PHE A 98 23.69 -0.89 -1.64
N PHE A 99 23.02 -1.46 -0.62
CA PHE A 99 23.71 -2.06 0.51
C PHE A 99 24.54 -3.29 0.10
N LEU A 100 24.00 -4.13 -0.79
CA LEU A 100 24.70 -5.29 -1.35
C LEU A 100 25.94 -4.87 -2.14
N GLU A 101 25.80 -3.87 -3.01
CA GLU A 101 26.92 -3.33 -3.80
C GLU A 101 28.05 -2.81 -2.90
N ARG A 102 27.70 -2.26 -1.73
CA ARG A 102 28.66 -1.74 -0.75
C ARG A 102 29.38 -2.80 0.10
N ASN A 103 28.75 -3.93 0.43
CA ASN A 103 29.24 -4.80 1.52
C ASN A 103 29.71 -6.22 1.13
N GLU A 104 29.39 -6.73 -0.06
CA GLU A 104 29.75 -8.12 -0.43
C GLU A 104 31.01 -8.24 -1.32
N SER A 105 31.55 -9.45 -1.50
CA SER A 105 32.63 -9.75 -2.44
C SER A 105 32.10 -9.97 -3.88
N ILE A 106 32.95 -9.76 -4.89
CA ILE A 106 32.57 -9.56 -6.31
C ILE A 106 31.77 -10.73 -6.92
N THR A 107 32.03 -11.97 -6.51
CA THR A 107 31.51 -13.17 -7.22
C THR A 107 30.05 -13.49 -6.90
N GLY A 108 29.55 -13.20 -5.69
CA GLY A 108 28.13 -13.36 -5.33
C GLY A 108 27.23 -12.21 -5.77
N LYS A 109 27.83 -11.07 -6.12
CA LYS A 109 27.10 -9.83 -6.48
C LYS A 109 26.34 -9.91 -7.79
N GLN A 110 26.84 -10.65 -8.78
CA GLN A 110 26.23 -10.63 -10.12
C GLN A 110 24.85 -11.28 -10.13
N GLU A 111 24.71 -12.46 -9.50
CA GLU A 111 23.44 -13.17 -9.41
C GLU A 111 22.42 -12.40 -8.56
N LEU A 112 22.84 -11.94 -7.37
CA LEU A 112 21.97 -11.16 -6.47
C LEU A 112 21.55 -9.83 -7.09
N ARG A 113 22.44 -9.15 -7.81
CA ARG A 113 22.12 -7.94 -8.59
C ARG A 113 21.09 -8.23 -9.68
N GLY A 114 21.23 -9.34 -10.38
CA GLY A 114 20.24 -9.80 -11.38
C GLY A 114 18.86 -10.01 -10.77
N ILE A 115 18.78 -10.64 -9.60
CA ILE A 115 17.51 -10.84 -8.87
C ILE A 115 16.87 -9.50 -8.51
N TYR A 116 17.61 -8.56 -7.92
CA TYR A 116 17.05 -7.26 -7.55
C TYR A 116 16.63 -6.42 -8.77
N GLN A 117 17.39 -6.48 -9.87
CA GLN A 117 17.00 -5.81 -11.12
C GLN A 117 15.71 -6.39 -11.70
N GLN A 118 15.56 -7.72 -11.72
CA GLN A 118 14.33 -8.38 -12.15
C GLN A 118 13.14 -7.98 -11.27
N GLN A 119 13.32 -7.92 -9.95
CA GLN A 119 12.28 -7.45 -9.03
C GLN A 119 11.89 -5.99 -9.30
N GLN A 120 12.84 -5.10 -9.56
CA GLN A 120 12.54 -3.71 -9.92
C GLN A 120 11.76 -3.61 -11.23
N GLN A 121 12.13 -4.39 -12.25
CA GLN A 121 11.42 -4.42 -13.53
C GLN A 121 9.98 -4.93 -13.37
N HIS A 122 9.79 -6.01 -12.61
CA HIS A 122 8.47 -6.55 -12.34
C HIS A 122 7.57 -5.55 -11.60
N ILE A 123 8.10 -4.84 -10.60
CA ILE A 123 7.34 -3.79 -9.89
C ILE A 123 7.03 -2.62 -10.83
N GLN A 124 7.97 -2.20 -11.67
CA GLN A 124 7.73 -1.14 -12.65
C GLN A 124 6.62 -1.53 -13.64
N GLN A 125 6.55 -2.79 -14.06
CA GLN A 125 5.45 -3.28 -14.90
C GLN A 125 4.10 -3.17 -14.19
N LYS A 126 4.00 -3.56 -12.91
CA LYS A 126 2.77 -3.38 -12.12
C LYS A 126 2.35 -1.91 -12.00
N ILE A 127 3.31 -1.01 -11.75
CA ILE A 127 3.05 0.44 -11.70
C ILE A 127 2.53 0.92 -13.06
N ASN A 128 3.19 0.57 -14.16
CA ASN A 128 2.80 1.00 -15.50
C ASN A 128 1.41 0.46 -15.89
N GLN A 129 1.09 -0.79 -15.53
CA GLN A 129 -0.24 -1.36 -15.76
C GLN A 129 -1.33 -0.57 -15.04
N LEU A 130 -1.09 -0.21 -13.78
CA LEU A 130 -2.01 0.63 -13.02
C LEU A 130 -2.13 2.02 -13.61
N LEU A 131 -1.02 2.65 -14.00
CA LEU A 131 -1.00 3.98 -14.62
C LEU A 131 -1.65 4.00 -16.00
N ASN A 132 -1.64 2.90 -16.76
CA ASN A 132 -2.28 2.79 -18.07
C ASN A 132 -3.79 2.48 -17.95
N ALA A 133 -4.16 1.66 -16.96
CA ALA A 133 -5.57 1.39 -16.64
C ALA A 133 -6.29 2.63 -16.11
N PHE A 134 -5.53 3.49 -15.41
CA PHE A 134 -5.90 4.85 -15.17
C PHE A 134 -5.73 5.65 -16.47
N SER A 135 -6.81 6.05 -17.14
CA SER A 135 -6.68 7.10 -18.15
C SER A 135 -6.30 8.41 -17.43
N ILE A 136 -5.00 8.69 -17.33
CA ILE A 136 -4.54 9.88 -16.61
C ILE A 136 -4.53 11.07 -17.56
N ALA A 137 -5.59 11.87 -17.49
CA ALA A 137 -5.42 13.32 -17.52
C ALA A 137 -4.78 13.72 -16.17
N GLU A 138 -3.44 13.81 -16.18
CA GLU A 138 -2.52 14.33 -15.15
C GLU A 138 -2.38 13.64 -13.76
N PRO A 139 -1.22 12.98 -13.49
CA PRO A 139 -0.86 12.46 -12.17
C PRO A 139 -0.74 13.56 -11.10
N ALA A 140 -0.58 14.81 -11.53
CA ALA A 140 -0.42 15.99 -10.68
C ALA A 140 -1.67 16.30 -9.84
N ILE A 141 -2.86 16.12 -10.40
CA ILE A 141 -4.13 16.39 -9.70
C ILE A 141 -4.31 15.40 -8.54
N ILE A 142 -3.88 14.17 -8.71
CA ILE A 142 -4.06 13.10 -7.72
C ILE A 142 -3.04 13.24 -6.58
N ASN A 143 -1.78 13.56 -6.86
CA ASN A 143 -0.81 13.93 -5.82
C ASN A 143 -1.27 15.16 -5.02
N SER A 144 -1.93 16.13 -5.66
CA SER A 144 -2.52 17.27 -4.95
C SER A 144 -3.66 16.86 -4.00
N ARG A 145 -4.42 15.80 -4.30
CA ARG A 145 -5.52 15.30 -3.45
C ARG A 145 -5.04 14.49 -2.25
N LEU A 146 -3.87 13.84 -2.34
CA LEU A 146 -3.24 13.22 -1.16
C LEU A 146 -2.60 14.24 -0.22
N ASN A 147 -2.14 15.37 -0.76
CA ASN A 147 -1.42 16.41 -0.02
C ASN A 147 -2.27 17.64 0.35
N ARG A 148 -3.58 17.66 0.04
CA ARG A 148 -4.47 18.75 0.45
C ARG A 148 -4.76 18.62 1.95
N ARG A 149 -4.05 19.46 2.70
CA ARG A 149 -4.34 19.87 4.07
C ARG A 149 -5.74 20.47 4.18
#